data_AF-A0AAV0PVT3-F1
#
_entry.id   AF-A0AAV0PVT3-F1
#
_cell.length_a   1.000
_cell.length_b   1.000
_cell.length_c   1.000
_cell.angle_alpha   90.00
_cell.angle_beta   90.00
_cell.angle_gamma   90.00
#
_symmetry.space_group_name_H-M   'P 1'
#
loop_
_entity.id
_entity.type
_entity.pdbx_description
1 polymer ?
#
loop_
_entity_poly.entity_id
_entity_poly.type
_entity_poly.pdbx_seq_one_letter_code
_entity_poly.pdbx_strand_id
1 'polypeptide(L)'
;MGESIWIRERSSPYSPLLILITISSLLACCGANFHRDVDVTWGHDHANISDDGRLLTLTLDRLSGAGFQSKKAYLFGKFDVEMKLPPGNTAGIVTTFYVIFIS
;
A
#
# COMPACT_ATOMS: atom_id res chain seq x y z
N MET A 1 24.04 -45.52 -48.91
CA MET A 1 23.98 -44.05 -49.02
C MET A 1 22.56 -43.66 -48.66
N GLY A 2 22.32 -43.21 -47.43
CA GLY A 2 20.98 -42.93 -46.93
C GLY A 2 21.02 -41.61 -46.18
N GLU A 3 20.32 -40.60 -46.69
CA GLU A 3 20.23 -39.30 -46.03
C GLU A 3 19.13 -39.36 -44.97
N SER A 4 19.47 -38.97 -43.73
CA SER A 4 18.50 -38.86 -42.65
C SER A 4 17.86 -37.48 -42.65
N ILE A 5 16.53 -37.48 -42.58
CA ILE A 5 15.71 -36.27 -42.52
C ILE A 5 15.45 -35.95 -41.05
N TRP A 6 15.77 -34.74 -40.63
CA TRP A 6 15.53 -34.26 -39.27
C TRP A 6 14.27 -33.38 -39.24
N ILE A 7 13.31 -33.74 -38.39
CA ILE A 7 12.15 -32.90 -38.09
C ILE A 7 12.45 -32.14 -36.79
N ARG A 8 12.54 -30.81 -36.88
CA ARG A 8 12.69 -29.93 -35.71
C ARG A 8 11.32 -29.43 -35.26
N GLU A 9 11.05 -29.50 -33.97
CA GLU A 9 9.88 -28.88 -33.36
C GLU A 9 9.92 -27.36 -33.58
N ARG A 10 8.89 -26.80 -34.21
CA ARG A 10 8.79 -25.36 -34.49
C ARG A 10 8.25 -24.68 -33.24
N SER A 11 9.12 -24.10 -32.42
CA SER A 11 8.71 -23.29 -31.27
C SER A 11 7.83 -22.12 -31.74
N SER A 12 6.61 -22.02 -31.21
CA SER A 12 5.68 -20.93 -31.54
C SER A 12 6.27 -19.57 -31.14
N PRO A 13 6.28 -18.56 -32.02
CA PRO A 13 6.89 -17.25 -31.75
C PRO A 13 6.18 -16.46 -30.65
N TYR A 14 4.97 -16.89 -30.25
CA TYR A 14 4.14 -16.21 -29.26
C TYR A 14 4.43 -16.68 -27.82
N SER A 15 5.12 -17.81 -27.61
CA SER A 15 5.43 -18.30 -26.26
C SER A 15 6.32 -17.36 -25.43
N PRO A 16 7.40 -16.72 -25.96
CA PRO A 16 8.18 -15.79 -25.15
C PRO A 16 7.41 -14.51 -24.84
N LEU A 17 6.51 -14.07 -25.73
CA LEU A 17 5.70 -12.87 -25.53
C LEU A 17 4.66 -13.07 -24.41
N LEU A 18 4.01 -14.23 -24.37
CA LEU A 18 3.08 -14.59 -23.29
C LEU A 18 3.79 -14.66 -21.94
N ILE A 19 5.01 -15.20 -21.90
CA ILE A 19 5.85 -15.26 -20.69
C ILE A 19 6.25 -13.84 -20.23
N LEU A 20 6.54 -12.93 -21.16
CA LEU A 20 6.92 -11.56 -20.82
C LEU A 20 5.76 -10.77 -20.18
N ILE A 21 4.54 -10.94 -20.72
CA ILE A 21 3.33 -10.27 -20.22
C ILE A 21 2.99 -10.76 -18.80
N THR A 22 3.09 -12.06 -18.54
CA THR A 22 2.82 -12.60 -17.20
C THR A 22 3.84 -12.09 -16.20
N ILE A 23 5.14 -12.10 -16.52
CA ILE A 23 6.18 -11.57 -15.63
C ILE A 23 5.97 -10.07 -15.32
N SER A 24 5.61 -9.26 -16.32
CA SER A 24 5.33 -7.83 -16.10
C SER A 24 4.15 -7.61 -15.14
N SER A 25 3.11 -8.43 -15.22
CA SER A 25 1.95 -8.33 -14.32
C SER A 25 2.30 -8.70 -12.87
N LEU A 26 3.24 -9.62 -12.66
CA LEU A 26 3.73 -9.97 -11.31
C LEU A 26 4.58 -8.86 -10.68
N LEU A 27 5.30 -8.06 -11.48
CA LEU A 27 6.13 -6.96 -10.98
C LEU A 27 5.33 -5.72 -10.59
N ALA A 28 4.08 -5.60 -11.06
CA ALA A 28 3.21 -4.46 -10.75
C ALA A 28 2.42 -4.68 -9.46
N CYS A 29 3.10 -4.92 -8.34
CA CYS A 29 2.47 -4.84 -7.01
C CYS A 29 2.83 -3.49 -6.35
N CYS A 30 2.00 -2.46 -6.59
CA CYS A 30 2.13 -1.22 -5.83
C CYS A 30 1.26 -1.33 -4.57
N GLY A 31 1.88 -1.71 -3.45
CA GLY A 31 1.26 -1.61 -2.13
C GLY A 31 1.14 -0.14 -1.70
N ALA A 32 0.12 0.18 -0.91
CA ALA A 32 -0.01 1.50 -0.27
C ALA A 32 1.18 1.75 0.67
N ASN A 33 1.65 3.00 0.76
CA ASN A 33 2.79 3.35 1.59
C ASN A 33 2.58 4.71 2.27
N PHE A 34 2.54 4.71 3.60
CA PHE A 34 2.27 5.91 4.40
C PHE A 34 3.31 7.01 4.18
N HIS A 35 4.59 6.72 3.90
CA HIS A 35 5.56 7.77 3.59
C HIS A 35 5.23 8.53 2.30
N ARG A 36 4.61 7.83 1.33
CA ARG A 36 4.28 8.39 0.02
C ARG A 36 2.91 9.05 0.00
N ASP A 37 1.94 8.47 0.72
CA ASP A 37 0.53 8.78 0.55
C ASP A 37 -0.06 9.72 1.63
N VAL A 38 0.57 9.82 2.81
CA VAL A 38 0.08 10.67 3.91
C VAL A 38 1.19 11.53 4.51
N ASP A 39 0.81 12.67 5.08
CA ASP A 39 1.65 13.49 5.92
C ASP A 39 1.10 13.49 7.36
N VAL A 40 2.01 13.46 8.34
CA VAL A 40 1.66 13.59 9.76
C VAL A 40 1.39 15.06 10.05
N THR A 41 0.16 15.39 10.44
CA THR A 41 -0.29 16.78 10.64
C THR A 41 -0.16 17.23 12.08
N TRP A 42 -0.20 16.30 13.04
CA TRP A 42 -0.11 16.59 14.47
C TRP A 42 0.50 15.41 15.23
N GLY A 43 1.14 15.71 16.36
CA GLY A 43 1.62 14.71 17.31
C GLY A 43 3.08 14.31 17.12
N HIS A 44 3.98 15.31 17.01
CA HIS A 44 5.45 15.21 17.01
C HIS A 44 6.03 13.78 17.13
N ASP A 45 6.36 13.34 18.34
CA ASP A 45 6.91 12.00 18.63
C ASP A 45 5.81 10.94 18.81
N HIS A 46 4.55 11.37 18.79
CA HIS A 46 3.37 10.53 18.98
C HIS A 46 2.87 9.86 17.69
N ALA A 47 3.41 10.22 16.53
CA ALA A 47 3.16 9.57 15.25
C ALA A 47 4.45 8.97 14.69
N ASN A 48 4.46 7.67 14.40
CA ASN A 48 5.61 6.99 13.83
C ASN A 48 5.19 6.11 12.64
N ILE A 49 5.89 6.27 11.52
CA ILE A 49 5.75 5.41 10.35
C ILE A 49 6.90 4.39 10.39
N SER A 50 6.55 3.11 10.44
CA SER A 50 7.47 1.98 10.55
C SER A 50 7.13 0.91 9.50
N ASP A 51 7.87 -0.19 9.50
CA ASP A 51 7.72 -1.30 8.54
C ASP A 51 7.79 -0.82 7.08
N ASP A 52 8.81 -0.03 6.75
CA ASP A 52 9.03 0.54 5.41
C ASP A 52 7.82 1.32 4.86
N GLY A 53 7.06 1.98 5.74
CA GLY A 53 5.88 2.75 5.36
C GLY A 53 4.57 1.97 5.37
N ARG A 54 4.56 0.73 5.86
CA ARG A 54 3.34 -0.10 5.92
C ARG A 54 2.56 0.05 7.22
N LEU A 55 3.19 0.53 8.29
CA LEU A 55 2.56 0.67 9.59
C LEU A 55 2.69 2.09 10.12
N LEU A 56 1.56 2.79 10.26
CA LEU A 56 1.48 4.06 10.96
C LEU A 56 0.96 3.83 12.38
N THR A 57 1.76 4.19 13.38
CA THR A 57 1.39 4.11 14.79
C THR A 57 1.11 5.50 15.32
N LEU A 58 -0.07 5.68 15.91
CA LEU A 58 -0.47 6.90 16.62
C LEU A 58 -0.57 6.59 18.11
N THR A 59 -0.01 7.47 18.93
CA THR A 59 -0.07 7.38 20.39
C THR A 59 -0.79 8.61 20.95
N LEU A 60 -1.39 8.42 22.11
CA LEU A 60 -2.09 9.45 22.86
C LEU A 60 -1.65 9.36 24.31
N ASP A 61 -1.15 10.46 24.84
CA ASP A 61 -0.89 10.61 26.27
C ASP A 61 -1.64 11.84 26.81
N ARG A 62 -1.33 12.24 28.05
CA ARG A 62 -1.98 13.40 28.68
C ARG A 62 -1.56 14.74 28.08
N LEU A 63 -0.44 14.80 27.37
CA LEU A 63 0.12 16.00 26.79
C LEU A 63 -0.43 16.22 25.38
N SER A 64 -0.51 15.16 24.57
CA SER A 64 -0.97 15.27 23.19
C SER A 64 -1.44 13.93 22.60
N GLY A 65 -2.27 14.03 21.56
CA GLY A 65 -2.52 12.95 20.60
C GLY A 65 -1.70 13.10 19.33
N ALA A 66 -2.11 12.38 18.28
CA ALA A 66 -1.48 12.39 16.97
C ALA A 66 -2.50 12.25 15.83
N GLY A 67 -2.14 12.70 14.63
CA GLY A 67 -2.99 12.67 13.46
C GLY A 67 -2.22 12.72 12.14
N PHE A 68 -2.86 12.23 11.09
CA PHE A 68 -2.33 12.24 9.73
C PHE A 68 -3.40 12.69 8.73
N GLN A 69 -2.95 13.12 7.57
CA GLN A 69 -3.80 13.53 6.46
C GLN A 69 -3.23 13.02 5.13
N SER A 70 -4.10 12.71 4.17
CA SER A 70 -3.64 12.39 2.81
C SER A 70 -2.98 13.60 2.15
N LYS A 71 -1.89 13.36 1.40
CA LYS A 71 -1.20 14.45 0.67
C LYS A 71 -2.04 15.01 -0.47
N LYS A 72 -2.98 14.21 -0.98
CA LYS A 72 -3.86 14.54 -2.09
C LYS A 72 -5.30 14.63 -1.61
N ALA A 73 -6.03 15.54 -2.23
CA ALA A 73 -7.49 15.57 -2.16
C ALA A 73 -8.07 14.62 -3.22
N TYR A 74 -9.21 14.01 -2.91
CA TYR A 74 -9.88 13.06 -3.78
C TYR A 74 -11.36 13.45 -3.90
N LEU A 75 -11.88 13.43 -5.12
CA LEU A 75 -13.30 13.67 -5.38
C LEU A 75 -14.13 12.38 -5.24
N PHE A 76 -13.56 11.26 -5.69
CA PHE A 76 -14.13 9.91 -5.59
C PHE A 76 -13.02 8.91 -5.31
N GLY A 77 -13.32 7.84 -4.60
CA GLY A 77 -12.35 6.79 -4.31
C GLY A 77 -12.89 5.75 -3.33
N LYS A 78 -12.13 4.66 -3.18
CA LYS A 78 -12.32 3.68 -2.11
C LYS A 78 -11.17 3.86 -1.12
N PHE A 79 -11.50 4.01 0.16
CA PHE A 79 -10.54 4.19 1.23
C PHE A 79 -10.69 3.04 2.20
N ASP A 80 -9.72 2.13 2.19
CA ASP A 80 -9.65 1.00 3.11
C ASP A 80 -8.44 1.20 4.03
N VAL A 81 -8.62 1.00 5.34
CA VAL A 81 -7.56 1.05 6.33
C VAL A 81 -7.71 -0.13 7.28
N GLU A 82 -6.63 -0.87 7.48
CA GLU A 82 -6.55 -1.85 8.56
C GLU A 82 -6.13 -1.12 9.84
N MET A 83 -6.98 -1.17 10.86
CA MET A 83 -6.77 -0.43 12.11
C MET A 83 -6.83 -1.36 13.31
N LYS A 84 -5.83 -1.23 14.19
CA LYS A 84 -5.82 -1.85 15.51
C LYS A 84 -6.09 -0.80 16.58
N LEU A 85 -7.10 -1.06 17.41
CA LEU A 85 -7.44 -0.17 18.53
C LEU A 85 -6.51 -0.40 19.74
N PRO A 86 -6.28 0.62 20.56
CA PRO A 86 -5.50 0.50 21.78
C PRO A 86 -6.14 -0.53 22.74
N PRO A 87 -5.33 -1.42 23.36
CA PRO A 87 -5.83 -2.40 24.29
C PRO A 87 -6.16 -1.79 25.66
N GLY A 88 -7.12 -2.38 26.39
CA GLY A 88 -7.43 -2.00 27.77
C GLY A 88 -8.58 -0.99 27.90
N ASN A 89 -8.59 -0.24 29.00
CA ASN A 89 -9.63 0.77 29.25
C ASN A 89 -9.33 2.05 28.44
N THR A 90 -10.19 2.31 27.47
CA THR A 90 -10.10 3.45 26.55
C THR A 90 -11.17 4.51 26.80
N ALA A 91 -11.73 4.56 28.02
CA ALA A 91 -12.73 5.57 28.38
C ALA A 91 -12.24 6.99 28.05
N GLY A 92 -12.98 7.68 27.17
CA GLY A 92 -12.67 9.04 26.72
C GLY A 92 -11.69 9.13 25.56
N ILE A 93 -11.19 8.02 25.02
CA ILE A 93 -10.35 8.00 23.82
C ILE A 93 -11.22 7.72 22.59
N VAL A 94 -11.05 8.53 21.55
CA VAL A 94 -11.70 8.32 20.25
C VAL A 94 -10.62 8.14 19.19
N THR A 95 -10.68 7.03 18.46
CA THR A 95 -9.85 6.79 17.28
C THR A 95 -10.72 6.93 16.04
N THR A 96 -10.37 7.86 15.15
CA THR A 96 -11.19 8.20 13.98
C THR A 96 -10.44 8.06 12.67
N PHE A 97 -11.12 7.53 11.66
CA PHE A 97 -10.72 7.61 10.26
C PHE A 97 -11.90 8.18 9.48
N TYR A 98 -11.70 9.32 8.81
CA TYR A 98 -12.77 10.06 8.15
C TYR A 98 -12.26 10.83 6.93
N VAL A 99 -13.19 11.26 6.09
CA VAL A 99 -12.91 12.09 4.91
C VAL A 99 -13.52 13.47 5.13
N ILE A 100 -12.73 14.52 4.87
CA ILE A 100 -13.19 15.92 4.88
C ILE A 100 -13.03 16.55 3.51
N PHE A 101 -13.94 17.45 3.17
CA PHE A 101 -13.82 18.34 2.03
C PHE A 101 -13.10 19.62 2.47
N ILE A 102 -12.02 19.97 1.79
CA ILE A 102 -11.33 21.25 2.00
C ILE A 102 -11.79 22.16 0.86
N SER A 103 -12.53 23.22 1.22
CA SER A 103 -13.00 24.26 0.30
C SER A 103 -12.10 25.49 0.37
#